data_AF-A0A8S9S7R9-F1
#
_entry.id   AF-A0A8S9S7R9-F1
#
_cell.length_a   1.000
_cell.length_b   1.000
_cell.length_c   1.000
_cell.angle_alpha   90.00
_cell.angle_beta   90.00
_cell.angle_gamma   90.00
#
_symmetry.space_group_name_H-M   'P 1'
#
loop_
_entity.id
_entity.type
_entity.pdbx_description
1 polymer ?
#
loop_
_entity_poly.entity_id
_entity_poly.type
_entity_poly.pdbx_seq_one_letter_code
_entity_poly.pdbx_strand_id
1 'polypeptide(L)'
;MFDVANSGIHSDSFYASLIGSSTHKSQLRQIHARLFVLGLQLSSLLITRLIHASSSFGDIRFARKVFDDLPRPQIFPWNAIITGYSRNNLFQDALLMYSKMQLARVSPDSFTFPHLLKACSGLPHLQMGRLVHAQVLRLGFEADGFVQNGLIALYAKCGQVETAKILFGKMKSPNLILWNAMISGYAKNGYAKDAIDAFHEMINKGVRPDTISITSAVSACAQVGSLEQARWMDEYVGRSDYRDDVFISSALIDMFAKCGSVECARSVFDRTLDRDVVVWSAMIVGYGLHGRAREAISLYRAMERGGVQPNDVTFLGLLMACNHSGLVREGWWFFNRMTDHKINPQQQHYACVIDLLGRAGHLDQAYEVIRCMPIQPGVTVWGALLSACKKHRHVGLGEYAAQQLFSIDPTNTGHYVQLSNLYAAARLWDRVAEVRLRMKEKGLSKDVGCSWVEVRGRLEAFRVGDKSHPRYEEIERQVEWIENKLKGSGFVAYKDASLHDLNDEEAEETLCSHSERIAIAYGLVSTPQGTTLRITKNLRACVNCHAATKVISKLVCREIVVRDTNRFHHFKDGVCSCGDYW
;
A
#
# COMPACT_ATOMS: atom_id res chain seq x y z
N MET A 1 42.56 -38.49 -48.89
CA MET A 1 43.06 -39.62 -48.09
C MET A 1 43.63 -38.97 -46.82
N PHE A 2 42.87 -39.09 -45.72
CA PHE A 2 43.19 -38.91 -44.28
C PHE A 2 44.12 -37.74 -43.85
N ASP A 3 43.75 -36.83 -42.95
CA ASP A 3 42.97 -37.00 -41.71
C ASP A 3 42.01 -35.83 -41.41
N VAL A 4 40.71 -36.13 -41.43
CA VAL A 4 39.65 -35.39 -40.76
C VAL A 4 39.07 -36.34 -39.73
N ALA A 5 39.80 -36.57 -38.64
CA ALA A 5 39.36 -37.42 -37.54
C ALA A 5 40.19 -37.16 -36.27
N ASN A 6 39.97 -36.01 -35.59
CA ASN A 6 40.08 -35.83 -34.11
C ASN A 6 40.31 -34.37 -33.68
N SER A 7 39.35 -33.46 -33.91
CA SER A 7 39.40 -32.14 -33.24
C SER A 7 38.05 -31.52 -32.86
N GLY A 8 36.92 -32.05 -33.36
CA GLY A 8 35.59 -31.47 -33.13
C GLY A 8 35.10 -31.51 -31.67
N ILE A 9 35.63 -32.39 -30.83
CA ILE A 9 35.22 -32.49 -29.41
C ILE A 9 35.96 -31.46 -28.54
N HIS A 10 37.16 -31.04 -28.94
CA HIS A 10 37.96 -30.07 -28.19
C HIS A 10 37.61 -28.60 -28.50
N SER A 11 37.11 -28.28 -29.70
CA SER A 11 36.74 -26.91 -30.06
C SER A 11 35.53 -26.40 -29.30
N ASP A 12 34.45 -27.18 -29.21
CA ASP A 12 33.20 -26.74 -28.55
C ASP A 12 33.39 -26.60 -27.04
N SER A 13 34.10 -27.53 -26.39
CA SER A 13 34.42 -27.43 -24.97
C SER A 13 35.28 -26.19 -24.65
N PHE A 14 36.30 -25.91 -25.47
CA PHE A 14 37.16 -24.74 -25.34
C PHE A 14 36.37 -23.43 -25.45
N TYR A 15 35.59 -23.25 -26.53
CA TYR A 15 34.81 -22.03 -26.71
C TYR A 15 33.67 -21.90 -25.70
N ALA A 16 33.07 -23.00 -25.29
CA ALA A 16 32.06 -23.00 -24.24
C ALA A 16 32.65 -22.52 -22.90
N SER A 17 33.89 -22.92 -22.58
CA SER A 17 34.63 -22.41 -21.41
C SER A 17 34.98 -20.93 -21.56
N LEU A 18 35.47 -20.53 -22.74
CA LEU A 18 35.85 -19.15 -23.04
C LEU A 18 34.67 -18.16 -22.96
N ILE A 19 33.48 -18.58 -23.40
CA ILE A 19 32.23 -17.82 -23.22
C ILE A 19 31.92 -17.70 -21.72
N GLY A 20 32.08 -18.78 -20.97
CA GLY A 20 31.83 -18.80 -19.53
C GLY A 20 32.80 -17.94 -18.70
N SER A 21 34.04 -17.77 -19.16
CA SER A 21 35.05 -16.94 -18.50
C SER A 21 35.10 -15.49 -18.99
N SER A 22 34.26 -15.12 -19.96
CA SER A 22 34.18 -13.75 -20.46
C SER A 22 33.68 -12.79 -19.39
N THR A 23 34.28 -11.60 -19.30
CA THR A 23 33.92 -10.54 -18.33
C THR A 23 33.30 -9.32 -18.99
N HIS A 24 33.42 -9.19 -20.32
CA HIS A 24 32.91 -8.05 -21.07
C HIS A 24 32.17 -8.45 -22.36
N LYS A 25 31.15 -7.64 -22.71
CA LYS A 25 30.36 -7.81 -23.95
C LYS A 25 31.18 -7.77 -25.25
N SER A 26 32.33 -7.08 -25.26
CA SER A 26 33.23 -7.04 -26.42
C SER A 26 33.86 -8.39 -26.71
N GLN A 27 34.23 -9.15 -25.67
CA GLN A 27 34.80 -10.49 -25.81
C GLN A 27 33.79 -11.45 -26.43
N LEU A 28 32.51 -11.39 -26.02
CA LEU A 28 31.45 -12.21 -26.62
C LEU A 28 31.28 -11.95 -28.12
N ARG A 29 31.40 -10.69 -28.56
CA ARG A 29 31.36 -10.34 -29.99
C ARG A 29 32.56 -10.88 -30.75
N GLN A 30 33.77 -10.78 -30.16
CA GLN A 30 34.99 -11.34 -30.75
C GLN A 30 34.91 -12.86 -30.86
N ILE A 31 34.42 -13.54 -29.82
CA ILE A 31 34.18 -14.98 -29.82
C ILE A 31 33.18 -15.35 -30.90
N HIS A 32 32.04 -14.66 -30.99
CA HIS A 32 31.05 -14.90 -32.04
C HIS A 32 31.61 -14.74 -33.45
N ALA A 33 32.38 -13.66 -33.70
CA ALA A 33 33.07 -13.47 -34.97
C ALA A 33 34.06 -14.61 -35.27
N ARG A 34 34.79 -15.09 -34.25
CA ARG A 34 35.72 -16.22 -34.40
C ARG A 34 34.99 -17.53 -34.69
N LEU A 35 33.85 -17.79 -34.03
CA LEU A 35 33.01 -18.96 -34.32
C LEU A 35 32.51 -18.94 -35.76
N PHE A 36 32.13 -17.77 -36.28
CA PHE A 36 31.71 -17.61 -37.67
C PHE A 36 32.85 -17.95 -38.65
N VAL A 37 34.06 -17.44 -38.42
CA VAL A 37 35.24 -17.74 -39.25
C VAL A 37 35.58 -19.24 -39.25
N LEU A 38 35.33 -19.93 -38.12
CA LEU A 38 35.64 -21.35 -37.96
C LEU A 38 34.50 -22.28 -38.43
N GLY A 39 33.39 -21.75 -38.93
CA GLY A 39 32.24 -22.56 -39.35
C GLY A 39 31.43 -23.15 -38.18
N LEU A 40 31.66 -22.70 -36.95
CA LEU A 40 31.03 -23.21 -35.73
C LEU A 40 29.79 -22.40 -35.30
N GLN A 41 29.35 -21.42 -36.11
CA GLN A 41 28.20 -20.54 -35.83
C GLN A 41 26.84 -21.26 -35.75
N LEU A 42 26.77 -22.52 -36.18
CA LEU A 42 25.55 -23.34 -36.12
C LEU A 42 25.53 -24.30 -34.91
N SER A 43 26.58 -24.31 -34.06
CA SER A 43 26.59 -25.13 -32.85
C SER A 43 25.55 -24.60 -31.86
N SER A 44 24.45 -25.35 -31.71
CA SER A 44 23.35 -25.01 -30.80
C SER A 44 23.83 -24.79 -29.36
N LEU A 45 24.81 -25.56 -28.90
CA LEU A 45 25.41 -25.42 -27.56
C LEU A 45 26.13 -24.08 -27.39
N LEU A 46 27.05 -23.76 -28.31
CA LEU A 46 27.85 -22.53 -28.26
C LEU A 46 26.97 -21.29 -28.40
N ILE A 47 25.99 -21.34 -29.30
CA ILE A 47 25.06 -20.24 -29.52
C ILE A 47 24.14 -20.04 -28.32
N THR A 48 23.60 -21.11 -27.74
CA THR A 48 22.81 -21.02 -26.49
C THR A 48 23.61 -20.35 -25.37
N ARG A 49 24.90 -20.73 -25.21
CA ARG A 49 25.79 -20.09 -24.24
C ARG A 49 26.06 -18.62 -24.56
N LEU A 50 26.29 -18.27 -25.82
CA LEU A 50 26.47 -16.87 -26.23
C LEU A 50 25.23 -16.02 -25.96
N ILE A 51 24.03 -16.52 -26.25
CA ILE A 51 22.77 -15.82 -25.97
C ILE A 51 22.62 -15.57 -24.46
N HIS A 52 22.87 -16.59 -23.63
CA HIS A 52 22.82 -16.45 -22.18
C HIS A 52 23.83 -15.44 -21.65
N ALA A 53 25.12 -15.56 -22.04
CA ALA A 53 26.16 -14.65 -21.58
C ALA A 53 25.89 -13.21 -22.02
N SER A 54 25.46 -13.00 -23.26
CA SER A 54 25.11 -11.68 -23.79
C SER A 54 23.93 -11.05 -23.05
N SER A 55 22.89 -11.85 -22.78
CA SER A 55 21.71 -11.41 -22.03
C SER A 55 22.04 -11.06 -20.58
N SER A 56 22.96 -11.81 -19.94
CA SER A 56 23.42 -11.53 -18.57
C SER A 56 24.24 -10.23 -18.48
N PHE A 57 24.96 -9.86 -19.54
CA PHE A 57 25.61 -8.54 -19.65
C PHE A 57 24.67 -7.40 -20.10
N GLY A 58 23.36 -7.67 -20.23
CA GLY A 58 22.38 -6.69 -20.69
C GLY A 58 22.45 -6.37 -22.20
N ASP A 59 23.28 -7.07 -22.97
CA ASP A 59 23.39 -6.90 -24.43
C ASP A 59 22.34 -7.72 -25.18
N ILE A 60 21.07 -7.46 -24.86
CA ILE A 60 19.94 -8.24 -25.37
C ILE A 60 19.78 -8.12 -26.89
N ARG A 61 20.18 -6.99 -27.47
CA ARG A 61 20.16 -6.79 -28.94
C ARG A 61 21.15 -7.72 -29.63
N PHE A 62 22.35 -7.87 -29.08
CA PHE A 62 23.32 -8.82 -29.61
C PHE A 62 22.85 -10.26 -29.39
N ALA A 63 22.32 -10.59 -28.22
CA ALA A 63 21.73 -11.91 -27.95
C ALA A 63 20.62 -12.25 -28.97
N ARG A 64 19.76 -11.27 -29.30
CA ARG A 64 18.72 -11.43 -30.30
C ARG A 64 19.28 -11.65 -31.70
N LYS A 65 20.26 -10.87 -32.11
CA LYS A 65 20.92 -11.03 -33.41
C LYS A 65 21.52 -12.43 -33.56
N VAL A 66 22.27 -12.87 -32.56
CA VAL A 66 22.89 -14.21 -32.54
C VAL A 66 21.83 -15.32 -32.64
N PHE A 67 20.66 -15.13 -32.02
CA PHE A 67 19.53 -16.03 -32.16
C PHE A 67 18.93 -16.01 -33.59
N ASP A 68 18.79 -14.84 -34.21
CA ASP A 68 18.23 -14.68 -35.56
C ASP A 68 19.10 -15.28 -36.65
N ASP A 69 20.41 -15.32 -36.43
CA ASP A 69 21.38 -15.93 -37.36
C ASP A 69 21.28 -17.47 -37.39
N LEU A 70 20.53 -18.10 -36.46
CA LEU A 70 20.32 -19.55 -36.43
C LEU A 70 19.22 -20.02 -37.39
N PRO A 71 19.53 -20.89 -38.36
CA PRO A 71 18.51 -21.57 -39.14
C PRO A 71 17.84 -22.67 -38.31
N ARG A 72 16.51 -22.61 -38.16
CA ARG A 72 15.68 -23.60 -37.44
C ARG A 72 16.14 -23.87 -36.00
N PRO A 73 16.10 -22.86 -35.12
CA PRO A 73 16.54 -22.99 -33.73
C PRO A 73 15.73 -24.06 -32.98
N GLN A 74 16.45 -24.91 -32.24
CA GLN A 74 15.90 -25.92 -31.34
C GLN A 74 15.51 -25.30 -29.98
N ILE A 75 14.96 -26.10 -29.08
CA ILE A 75 14.41 -25.63 -27.80
C ILE A 75 15.39 -24.82 -26.93
N PHE A 76 16.67 -25.18 -26.88
CA PHE A 76 17.66 -24.53 -26.01
C PHE A 76 17.92 -23.05 -26.38
N PRO A 77 18.19 -22.67 -27.65
CA PRO A 77 18.24 -21.26 -28.05
C PRO A 77 16.94 -20.48 -27.76
N TRP A 78 15.77 -21.09 -27.96
CA TRP A 78 14.47 -20.45 -27.63
C TRP A 78 14.36 -20.16 -26.13
N ASN A 79 14.66 -21.14 -25.29
CA ASN A 79 14.66 -20.98 -23.84
C ASN A 79 15.67 -19.90 -23.41
N ALA A 80 16.86 -19.86 -24.02
CA ALA A 80 17.88 -18.87 -23.71
C ALA A 80 17.44 -17.44 -24.03
N ILE A 81 16.84 -17.20 -25.20
CA ILE A 81 16.41 -15.85 -25.61
C ILE A 81 15.17 -15.40 -24.82
N ILE A 82 14.21 -16.28 -24.56
CA ILE A 82 13.04 -16.00 -23.71
C ILE A 82 13.50 -15.65 -22.28
N THR A 83 14.44 -16.43 -21.74
CA THR A 83 15.06 -16.18 -20.44
C THR A 83 15.76 -14.83 -20.41
N GLY A 84 16.52 -14.51 -21.46
CA GLY A 84 17.22 -13.24 -21.61
C GLY A 84 16.29 -12.04 -21.55
N TYR A 85 15.20 -12.06 -22.33
CA TYR A 85 14.19 -11.00 -22.30
C TYR A 85 13.49 -10.89 -20.93
N SER A 86 13.08 -12.02 -20.35
CA SER A 86 12.40 -12.07 -19.04
C SER A 86 13.27 -11.57 -17.88
N ARG A 87 14.58 -11.84 -17.91
CA ARG A 87 15.55 -11.34 -16.90
C ARG A 87 15.82 -9.85 -17.02
N ASN A 88 15.80 -9.31 -18.23
CA ASN A 88 15.98 -7.88 -18.49
C ASN A 88 14.66 -7.07 -18.40
N ASN A 89 13.60 -7.66 -17.82
CA ASN A 89 12.28 -7.05 -17.67
C ASN A 89 11.59 -6.63 -18.99
N LEU A 90 12.03 -7.19 -20.11
CA LEU A 90 11.43 -7.01 -21.44
C LEU A 90 10.32 -8.05 -21.63
N PHE A 91 9.26 -7.92 -20.84
CA PHE A 91 8.24 -8.95 -20.69
C PHE A 91 7.42 -9.18 -21.96
N GLN A 92 7.10 -8.13 -22.70
CA GLN A 92 6.38 -8.24 -23.98
C GLN A 92 7.21 -9.00 -25.02
N ASP A 93 8.51 -8.71 -25.12
CA ASP A 93 9.41 -9.41 -26.04
C ASP A 93 9.58 -10.89 -25.67
N ALA A 94 9.63 -11.23 -24.37
CA ALA A 94 9.67 -12.62 -23.93
C ALA A 94 8.43 -13.41 -24.41
N LEU A 95 7.25 -12.80 -24.32
CA LEU A 95 6.00 -13.40 -24.81
C LEU A 95 5.94 -13.43 -26.35
N LEU A 96 6.47 -12.42 -27.03
CA LEU A 96 6.60 -12.44 -28.49
C LEU A 96 7.51 -13.58 -28.95
N MET A 97 8.63 -13.81 -28.24
CA MET A 97 9.51 -14.95 -28.52
C MET A 97 8.82 -16.28 -28.33
N TYR A 98 7.98 -16.38 -27.31
CA TYR A 98 7.15 -17.56 -27.13
C TYR A 98 6.19 -17.79 -28.29
N SER A 99 5.47 -16.76 -28.73
CA SER A 99 4.59 -16.87 -29.91
C SER A 99 5.36 -17.31 -31.16
N LYS A 100 6.57 -16.77 -31.39
CA LYS A 100 7.43 -17.19 -32.49
C LYS A 100 7.91 -18.65 -32.37
N MET A 101 8.24 -19.10 -31.16
CA MET A 101 8.60 -20.50 -30.87
C MET A 101 7.46 -21.45 -31.26
N GLN A 102 6.22 -21.09 -30.91
CA GLN A 102 5.03 -21.87 -31.23
C GLN A 102 4.76 -21.90 -32.75
N LEU A 103 4.91 -20.77 -33.44
CA LEU A 103 4.79 -20.71 -34.91
C LEU A 103 5.86 -21.55 -35.61
N ALA A 104 7.07 -21.61 -35.04
CA ALA A 104 8.14 -22.50 -35.50
C ALA A 104 7.90 -23.98 -35.15
N ARG A 105 6.76 -24.32 -34.53
CA ARG A 105 6.37 -25.67 -34.10
C ARG A 105 7.35 -26.32 -33.13
N VAL A 106 8.06 -25.52 -32.34
CA VAL A 106 8.91 -26.01 -31.25
C VAL A 106 8.08 -26.03 -29.97
N SER A 107 7.93 -27.21 -29.36
CA SER A 107 7.16 -27.34 -28.12
C SER A 107 7.92 -26.73 -26.93
N PRO A 108 7.27 -25.93 -26.07
CA PRO A 108 7.88 -25.49 -24.81
C PRO A 108 8.08 -26.65 -23.84
N ASP A 109 9.01 -26.46 -22.91
CA ASP A 109 9.32 -27.38 -21.81
C ASP A 109 9.20 -26.70 -20.44
N SER A 110 9.52 -27.44 -19.38
CA SER A 110 9.51 -26.93 -18.00
C SER A 110 10.49 -25.77 -17.75
N PHE A 111 11.47 -25.54 -18.62
CA PHE A 111 12.39 -24.39 -18.53
C PHE A 111 11.84 -23.14 -19.23
N THR A 112 10.96 -23.30 -20.22
CA THR A 112 10.28 -22.18 -20.89
C THR A 112 9.31 -21.48 -19.94
N PHE A 113 8.42 -22.24 -19.31
CA PHE A 113 7.25 -21.71 -18.58
C PHE A 113 7.56 -20.74 -17.43
N PRO A 114 8.55 -20.98 -16.55
CA PRO A 114 8.84 -20.05 -15.44
C PRO A 114 9.14 -18.63 -15.91
N HIS A 115 9.81 -18.50 -17.05
CA HIS A 115 10.19 -17.21 -17.63
C HIS A 115 8.99 -16.49 -18.28
N LEU A 116 8.06 -17.25 -18.86
CA LEU A 116 6.79 -16.72 -19.37
C LEU A 116 5.86 -16.29 -18.24
N LEU A 117 5.77 -17.08 -17.18
CA LEU A 117 4.96 -16.76 -16.00
C LEU A 117 5.50 -15.52 -15.30
N LYS A 118 6.83 -15.37 -15.18
CA LYS A 118 7.46 -14.12 -14.75
C LYS A 118 7.12 -12.95 -15.67
N ALA A 119 7.14 -13.15 -16.98
CA ALA A 119 6.79 -12.09 -17.93
C ALA A 119 5.33 -11.67 -17.79
N CYS A 120 4.41 -12.63 -17.68
CA CYS A 120 2.99 -12.38 -17.43
C CYS A 120 2.77 -11.64 -16.09
N SER A 121 3.50 -11.99 -15.03
CA SER A 121 3.39 -11.30 -13.74
C SER A 121 4.00 -9.90 -13.73
N GLY A 122 4.83 -9.58 -14.72
CA GLY A 122 5.37 -8.24 -14.96
C GLY A 122 4.44 -7.32 -15.75
N LEU A 123 3.35 -7.86 -16.31
CA LEU A 123 2.40 -7.12 -17.14
C LEU A 123 1.07 -6.92 -16.40
N PRO A 124 0.32 -5.84 -16.71
CA PRO A 124 -0.95 -5.54 -16.05
C PRO A 124 -2.09 -6.52 -16.42
N HIS A 125 -1.87 -7.45 -17.34
CA HIS A 125 -2.91 -8.34 -17.88
C HIS A 125 -2.73 -9.80 -17.45
N LEU A 126 -3.49 -10.20 -16.43
CA LEU A 126 -3.56 -11.59 -15.96
C LEU A 126 -4.01 -12.59 -17.05
N GLN A 127 -4.73 -12.11 -18.08
CA GLN A 127 -5.29 -12.97 -19.12
C GLN A 127 -4.22 -13.82 -19.83
N MET A 128 -3.08 -13.21 -20.16
CA MET A 128 -1.99 -13.96 -20.79
C MET A 128 -1.40 -15.01 -19.84
N GLY A 129 -1.30 -14.69 -18.55
CA GLY A 129 -0.89 -15.64 -17.52
C GLY A 129 -1.79 -16.88 -17.44
N ARG A 130 -3.11 -16.69 -17.57
CA ARG A 130 -4.09 -17.80 -17.62
C ARG A 130 -3.92 -18.67 -18.87
N LEU A 131 -3.62 -18.08 -20.02
CA LEU A 131 -3.35 -18.83 -21.26
C LEU A 131 -2.08 -19.68 -21.14
N VAL A 132 -1.01 -19.12 -20.57
CA VAL A 132 0.23 -19.85 -20.29
C VAL A 132 -0.03 -20.99 -19.30
N HIS A 133 -0.80 -20.75 -18.23
CA HIS A 133 -1.19 -21.81 -17.29
C HIS A 133 -2.03 -22.92 -17.94
N ALA A 134 -2.96 -22.58 -18.83
CA ALA A 134 -3.71 -23.59 -19.59
C ALA A 134 -2.78 -24.46 -20.46
N GLN A 135 -1.72 -23.88 -21.03
CA GLN A 135 -0.71 -24.64 -21.77
C GLN A 135 0.16 -25.52 -20.87
N VAL A 136 0.50 -25.06 -19.66
CA VAL A 136 1.17 -25.88 -18.65
C VAL A 136 0.36 -27.15 -18.36
N LEU A 137 -0.94 -27.01 -18.09
CA LEU A 137 -1.84 -28.13 -17.83
C LEU A 137 -1.96 -29.06 -19.04
N ARG A 138 -2.13 -28.48 -20.24
CA ARG A 138 -2.27 -29.26 -21.48
C ARG A 138 -1.02 -30.09 -21.81
N LEU A 139 0.15 -29.64 -21.42
CA LEU A 139 1.42 -30.31 -21.69
C LEU A 139 1.94 -31.15 -20.51
N GLY A 140 1.21 -31.22 -19.39
CA GLY A 140 1.56 -32.06 -18.24
C GLY A 140 2.67 -31.51 -17.34
N PHE A 141 2.88 -30.18 -17.32
CA PHE A 141 3.93 -29.54 -16.50
C PHE A 141 3.42 -29.01 -15.15
N GLU A 142 2.19 -29.30 -14.76
CA GLU A 142 1.58 -28.79 -13.51
C GLU A 142 2.21 -29.34 -12.23
N ALA A 143 2.89 -30.48 -12.31
CA ALA A 143 3.64 -31.09 -11.21
C ALA A 143 5.11 -30.64 -11.15
N ASP A 144 5.60 -29.90 -12.17
CA ASP A 144 6.97 -29.41 -12.19
C ASP A 144 7.16 -28.29 -11.17
N GLY A 145 8.13 -28.45 -10.26
CA GLY A 145 8.34 -27.52 -9.16
C GLY A 145 8.73 -26.10 -9.60
N PHE A 146 9.46 -25.94 -10.71
CA PHE A 146 9.81 -24.61 -11.21
C PHE A 146 8.60 -23.91 -11.84
N VAL A 147 7.76 -24.68 -12.54
CA VAL A 147 6.52 -24.17 -13.12
C VAL A 147 5.52 -23.80 -12.03
N GLN A 148 5.35 -24.64 -11.00
CA GLN A 148 4.52 -24.34 -9.83
C GLN A 148 4.98 -23.06 -9.13
N ASN A 149 6.30 -22.87 -8.95
CA ASN A 149 6.84 -21.63 -8.38
C ASN A 149 6.44 -20.40 -9.19
N GLY A 150 6.55 -20.48 -10.52
CA GLY A 150 6.13 -19.42 -11.43
C GLY A 150 4.64 -19.12 -11.37
N LEU A 151 3.79 -20.16 -11.24
CA LEU A 151 2.33 -20.01 -11.19
C LEU A 151 1.89 -19.31 -9.91
N ILE A 152 2.42 -19.73 -8.75
CA ILE A 152 2.11 -19.10 -7.46
C ILE A 152 2.50 -17.62 -7.50
N ALA A 153 3.73 -17.30 -7.97
CA ALA A 153 4.19 -15.92 -8.08
C ALA A 153 3.34 -15.07 -9.04
N LEU A 154 2.91 -15.64 -10.17
CA LEU A 154 2.00 -14.99 -11.11
C LEU A 154 0.68 -14.61 -10.43
N TYR A 155 0.00 -15.59 -9.82
CA TYR A 155 -1.33 -15.36 -9.26
C TYR A 155 -1.29 -14.43 -8.03
N ALA A 156 -0.29 -14.58 -7.16
CA ALA A 156 -0.10 -13.70 -6.00
C ALA A 156 0.12 -12.24 -6.43
N LYS A 157 0.97 -12.00 -7.44
CA LYS A 157 1.29 -10.65 -7.92
C LYS A 157 0.16 -10.01 -8.73
N CYS A 158 -0.65 -10.79 -9.42
CA CYS A 158 -1.80 -10.31 -10.20
C CYS A 158 -3.12 -10.25 -9.40
N GLY A 159 -3.06 -10.37 -8.07
CA GLY A 159 -4.22 -10.21 -7.19
C GLY A 159 -5.20 -11.38 -7.14
N GLN A 160 -4.86 -12.53 -7.72
CA GLN A 160 -5.65 -13.77 -7.59
C GLN A 160 -5.14 -14.60 -6.42
N VAL A 161 -5.20 -14.00 -5.24
CA VAL A 161 -4.61 -14.52 -4.01
C VAL A 161 -5.15 -15.90 -3.65
N GLU A 162 -6.46 -16.14 -3.79
CA GLU A 162 -7.07 -17.45 -3.51
C GLU A 162 -6.51 -18.56 -4.40
N THR A 163 -6.27 -18.28 -5.68
CA THR A 163 -5.66 -19.26 -6.60
C THR A 163 -4.22 -19.54 -6.18
N ALA A 164 -3.47 -18.51 -5.80
CA ALA A 164 -2.11 -18.66 -5.30
C ALA A 164 -2.06 -19.50 -4.00
N LYS A 165 -3.00 -19.25 -3.08
CA LYS A 165 -3.15 -19.99 -1.81
C LYS A 165 -3.42 -21.48 -2.03
N ILE A 166 -4.31 -21.83 -2.97
CA ILE A 166 -4.59 -23.23 -3.33
C ILE A 166 -3.35 -23.91 -3.90
N LEU A 167 -2.62 -23.24 -4.80
CA LEU A 167 -1.40 -23.80 -5.39
C LEU A 167 -0.29 -23.96 -4.35
N PHE A 168 -0.11 -22.95 -3.49
CA PHE A 168 0.88 -22.97 -2.41
C PHE A 168 0.59 -24.07 -1.39
N GLY A 169 -0.68 -24.30 -1.03
CA GLY A 169 -1.08 -25.37 -0.10
C GLY A 169 -0.78 -26.79 -0.59
N LYS A 170 -0.56 -26.98 -1.90
CA LYS A 170 -0.13 -28.27 -2.47
C LYS A 170 1.37 -28.52 -2.34
N MET A 171 2.16 -27.51 -1.97
CA MET A 171 3.61 -27.59 -1.86
C MET A 171 4.04 -28.25 -0.55
N LYS A 172 4.84 -29.33 -0.63
CA LYS A 172 5.40 -30.00 0.55
C LYS A 172 6.48 -29.16 1.25
N SER A 173 7.31 -28.46 0.48
CA SER A 173 8.42 -27.65 0.97
C SER A 173 8.57 -26.37 0.14
N PRO A 174 7.84 -25.29 0.46
CA PRO A 174 7.98 -24.02 -0.22
C PRO A 174 9.34 -23.37 0.10
N ASN A 175 10.03 -22.87 -0.93
CA ASN A 175 11.29 -22.15 -0.76
C ASN A 175 11.05 -20.66 -0.38
N LEU A 176 12.13 -19.95 -0.01
CA LEU A 176 12.10 -18.53 0.37
C LEU A 176 11.40 -17.64 -0.68
N ILE A 177 11.64 -17.90 -1.97
CA ILE A 177 11.05 -17.11 -3.06
C ILE A 177 9.52 -17.23 -3.05
N LEU A 178 8.99 -18.43 -2.81
CA LEU A 178 7.55 -18.66 -2.71
C LEU A 178 6.93 -18.01 -1.48
N TRP A 179 7.59 -18.10 -0.32
CA TRP A 179 7.13 -17.41 0.89
C TRP A 179 7.07 -15.90 0.64
N ASN A 180 8.11 -15.31 0.04
CA ASN A 180 8.13 -13.90 -0.32
C ASN A 180 7.00 -13.52 -1.28
N ALA A 181 6.73 -14.35 -2.29
CA ALA A 181 5.64 -14.13 -3.21
C ALA A 181 4.27 -14.14 -2.51
N MET A 182 4.04 -15.08 -1.59
CA MET A 182 2.79 -15.17 -0.83
C MET A 182 2.64 -14.02 0.15
N ILE A 183 3.64 -13.74 0.98
CA ILE A 183 3.58 -12.67 1.99
C ILE A 183 3.40 -11.30 1.31
N SER A 184 4.18 -11.01 0.25
CA SER A 184 4.03 -9.76 -0.50
C SER A 184 2.69 -9.70 -1.26
N GLY A 185 2.24 -10.83 -1.81
CA GLY A 185 0.94 -10.94 -2.48
C GLY A 185 -0.22 -10.67 -1.54
N TYR A 186 -0.23 -11.28 -0.36
CA TYR A 186 -1.23 -11.03 0.67
C TYR A 186 -1.23 -9.56 1.11
N ALA A 187 -0.05 -9.01 1.45
CA ALA A 187 0.09 -7.62 1.91
C ALA A 187 -0.36 -6.58 0.87
N LYS A 188 -0.16 -6.84 -0.43
CA LYS A 188 -0.54 -5.89 -1.50
C LYS A 188 -2.01 -5.94 -1.89
N ASN A 189 -2.69 -7.03 -1.60
CA ASN A 189 -4.07 -7.27 -2.06
C ASN A 189 -5.11 -7.19 -0.92
N GLY A 190 -4.77 -6.56 0.20
CA GLY A 190 -5.70 -6.34 1.31
C GLY A 190 -5.83 -7.50 2.29
N TYR A 191 -5.02 -8.55 2.17
CA TYR A 191 -5.00 -9.71 3.05
C TYR A 191 -3.88 -9.58 4.11
N ALA A 192 -3.80 -8.43 4.78
CA ALA A 192 -2.70 -8.12 5.68
C ALA A 192 -2.52 -9.15 6.81
N LYS A 193 -3.62 -9.68 7.36
CA LYS A 193 -3.55 -10.71 8.40
C LYS A 193 -2.96 -12.03 7.87
N ASP A 194 -3.42 -12.51 6.71
CA ASP A 194 -2.85 -13.71 6.07
C ASP A 194 -1.35 -13.54 5.76
N ALA A 195 -0.89 -12.32 5.45
CA ALA A 195 0.53 -12.05 5.23
C ALA A 195 1.36 -12.25 6.51
N ILE A 196 0.86 -11.79 7.66
CA ILE A 196 1.51 -11.95 8.96
C ILE A 196 1.49 -13.42 9.38
N ASP A 197 0.35 -14.10 9.21
CA ASP A 197 0.22 -15.52 9.52
C ASP A 197 1.17 -16.38 8.67
N ALA A 198 1.31 -16.07 7.37
CA ALA A 198 2.27 -16.72 6.49
C ALA A 198 3.73 -16.45 6.89
N PHE A 199 4.04 -15.24 7.37
CA PHE A 199 5.38 -14.91 7.90
C PHE A 199 5.70 -15.70 9.17
N HIS A 200 4.75 -15.83 10.10
CA HIS A 200 4.91 -16.69 11.27
C HIS A 200 5.10 -18.17 10.88
N GLU A 201 4.30 -18.67 9.92
CA GLU A 201 4.42 -20.05 9.44
C GLU A 201 5.79 -20.32 8.79
N MET A 202 6.30 -19.36 8.01
CA MET A 202 7.64 -19.42 7.41
C MET A 202 8.73 -19.61 8.48
N ILE A 203 8.68 -18.81 9.55
CA ILE A 203 9.63 -18.89 10.67
C ILE A 203 9.47 -20.23 11.40
N ASN A 204 8.24 -20.66 11.70
CA ASN A 204 7.97 -21.92 12.39
C ASN A 204 8.44 -23.14 11.60
N LYS A 205 8.47 -23.05 10.27
CA LYS A 205 9.04 -24.07 9.36
C LYS A 205 10.56 -23.98 9.23
N GLY A 206 11.23 -23.10 9.98
CA GLY A 206 12.68 -22.93 9.96
C GLY A 206 13.22 -22.24 8.70
N VAL A 207 12.36 -21.62 7.89
CA VAL A 207 12.79 -20.86 6.71
C VAL A 207 13.20 -19.46 7.16
N ARG A 208 14.47 -19.12 6.99
CA ARG A 208 15.02 -17.82 7.42
C ARG A 208 14.45 -16.67 6.55
N PRO A 209 13.76 -15.68 7.15
CA PRO A 209 13.29 -14.50 6.44
C PRO A 209 14.42 -13.65 5.84
N ASP A 210 14.16 -13.09 4.66
CA ASP A 210 15.00 -12.08 4.05
C ASP A 210 14.39 -10.68 4.17
N THR A 211 15.10 -9.65 3.69
CA THR A 211 14.61 -8.27 3.67
C THR A 211 13.24 -8.17 3.00
N ILE A 212 12.96 -8.94 1.95
CA ILE A 212 11.68 -8.91 1.23
C ILE A 212 10.57 -9.48 2.11
N SER A 213 10.82 -10.61 2.79
CA SER A 213 9.88 -11.21 3.74
C SER A 213 9.53 -10.21 4.85
N ILE A 214 10.56 -9.61 5.48
CA ILE A 214 10.42 -8.72 6.63
C ILE A 214 9.70 -7.44 6.24
N THR A 215 10.12 -6.75 5.18
CA THR A 215 9.44 -5.52 4.75
C THR A 215 7.98 -5.78 4.37
N SER A 216 7.69 -6.92 3.72
CA SER A 216 6.30 -7.27 3.39
C SER A 216 5.46 -7.54 4.65
N ALA A 217 6.02 -8.20 5.66
CA ALA A 217 5.35 -8.45 6.93
C ALA A 217 5.18 -7.17 7.76
N VAL A 218 6.19 -6.30 7.84
CA VAL A 218 6.11 -4.97 8.47
C VAL A 218 5.03 -4.12 7.81
N SER A 219 4.97 -4.09 6.47
CA SER A 219 3.91 -3.41 5.74
C SER A 219 2.52 -3.98 6.06
N ALA A 220 2.40 -5.29 6.25
CA ALA A 220 1.15 -5.91 6.63
C ALA A 220 0.74 -5.55 8.06
N CYS A 221 1.68 -5.56 9.02
CA CYS A 221 1.45 -5.08 10.39
C CYS A 221 0.95 -3.62 10.39
N ALA A 222 1.54 -2.76 9.56
CA ALA A 222 1.12 -1.37 9.42
C ALA A 222 -0.31 -1.21 8.87
N GLN A 223 -0.76 -2.14 8.03
CA GLN A 223 -2.13 -2.17 7.48
C GLN A 223 -3.14 -2.69 8.50
N VAL A 224 -2.79 -3.72 9.28
CA VAL A 224 -3.64 -4.22 10.38
C VAL A 224 -3.78 -3.15 11.46
N GLY A 225 -2.72 -2.38 11.73
CA GLY A 225 -2.71 -1.34 12.75
C GLY A 225 -2.64 -1.89 14.19
N SER A 226 -2.26 -3.17 14.35
CA SER A 226 -2.08 -3.81 15.65
C SER A 226 -0.76 -3.40 16.29
N LEU A 227 -0.81 -2.83 17.50
CA LEU A 227 0.41 -2.43 18.20
C LEU A 227 1.15 -3.64 18.78
N GLU A 228 0.42 -4.70 19.15
CA GLU A 228 1.03 -5.93 19.66
C GLU A 228 1.86 -6.63 18.58
N GLN A 229 1.29 -6.78 17.38
CA GLN A 229 2.00 -7.35 16.22
C GLN A 229 3.19 -6.47 15.81
N ALA A 230 3.03 -5.15 15.86
CA ALA A 230 4.12 -4.21 15.59
C ALA A 230 5.28 -4.38 16.58
N ARG A 231 5.01 -4.55 17.88
CA ARG A 231 6.04 -4.79 18.90
C ARG A 231 6.73 -6.13 18.72
N TRP A 232 5.97 -7.19 18.43
CA TRP A 232 6.55 -8.50 18.14
C TRP A 232 7.48 -8.46 16.92
N MET A 233 7.06 -7.77 15.86
CA MET A 233 7.88 -7.60 14.66
C MET A 233 9.16 -6.80 14.94
N ASP A 234 9.06 -5.74 15.75
CA ASP A 234 10.22 -4.94 16.16
C ASP A 234 11.23 -5.77 16.99
N GLU A 235 10.73 -6.56 17.93
CA GLU A 235 11.54 -7.48 18.73
C GLU A 235 12.21 -8.56 17.87
N TYR A 236 11.47 -9.11 16.90
CA TYR A 236 12.02 -10.06 15.92
C TYR A 236 13.17 -9.44 15.11
N VAL A 237 12.95 -8.25 14.55
CA VAL A 237 13.99 -7.52 13.79
C VAL A 237 15.20 -7.23 14.66
N GLY A 238 14.99 -6.79 15.91
CA GLY A 238 16.07 -6.49 16.85
C GLY A 238 16.94 -7.69 17.22
N ARG A 239 16.42 -8.92 17.11
CA ARG A 239 17.16 -10.18 17.31
C ARG A 239 17.76 -10.76 16.03
N SER A 240 17.49 -10.15 14.89
CA SER A 240 17.94 -10.62 13.58
C SER A 240 19.16 -9.84 13.07
N ASP A 241 19.75 -10.31 11.97
CA ASP A 241 20.84 -9.62 11.26
C ASP A 241 20.40 -8.27 10.65
N TYR A 242 19.09 -7.96 10.68
CA TYR A 242 18.50 -6.75 10.12
C TYR A 242 18.30 -5.63 11.14
N ARG A 243 18.76 -5.79 12.38
CA ARG A 243 18.55 -4.81 13.47
C ARG A 243 19.06 -3.39 13.13
N ASP A 244 20.13 -3.30 12.34
CA ASP A 244 20.81 -2.06 11.96
C ASP A 244 20.48 -1.66 10.51
N ASP A 245 19.55 -2.36 9.84
CA ASP A 245 19.14 -2.08 8.47
C ASP A 245 18.28 -0.81 8.43
N VAL A 246 18.77 0.21 7.71
CA VAL A 246 18.13 1.54 7.59
C VAL A 246 16.78 1.46 6.87
N PHE A 247 16.66 0.58 5.87
CA PHE A 247 15.43 0.40 5.11
C PHE A 247 14.35 -0.25 5.98
N ILE A 248 14.70 -1.28 6.76
CA ILE A 248 13.79 -1.91 7.71
C ILE A 248 13.44 -0.94 8.85
N SER A 249 14.40 -0.17 9.35
CA SER A 249 14.15 0.87 10.36
C SER A 249 13.10 1.89 9.88
N SER A 250 13.21 2.35 8.62
CA SER A 250 12.21 3.28 8.05
C SER A 250 10.81 2.65 7.96
N ALA A 251 10.72 1.36 7.62
CA ALA A 251 9.46 0.63 7.54
C ALA A 251 8.85 0.42 8.95
N LEU A 252 9.67 0.17 9.97
CA LEU A 252 9.23 0.05 11.36
C LEU A 252 8.69 1.38 11.90
N ILE A 253 9.30 2.51 11.55
CA ILE A 253 8.81 3.86 11.91
C ILE A 253 7.41 4.08 11.32
N ASP A 254 7.23 3.82 10.02
CA ASP A 254 5.92 3.94 9.35
C ASP A 254 4.88 2.99 9.97
N MET A 255 5.27 1.75 10.28
CA MET A 255 4.42 0.77 10.95
C MET A 255 3.93 1.27 12.31
N PHE A 256 4.83 1.69 13.20
CA PHE A 256 4.44 2.16 14.53
C PHE A 256 3.55 3.41 14.48
N ALA A 257 3.83 4.35 13.57
CA ALA A 257 2.95 5.49 13.34
C ALA A 257 1.55 5.04 12.90
N LYS A 258 1.44 4.09 11.96
CA LYS A 258 0.16 3.55 11.49
C LYS A 258 -0.56 2.65 12.50
N CYS A 259 0.15 2.09 13.48
CA CYS A 259 -0.42 1.39 14.64
C CYS A 259 -0.78 2.35 15.79
N GLY A 260 -0.69 3.66 15.58
CA GLY A 260 -1.12 4.66 16.56
C GLY A 260 -0.16 4.85 17.75
N SER A 261 1.12 4.54 17.59
CA SER A 261 2.16 4.74 18.60
C SER A 261 3.34 5.54 18.03
N VAL A 262 3.19 6.86 17.99
CA VAL A 262 4.24 7.77 17.51
C VAL A 262 5.48 7.76 18.40
N GLU A 263 5.32 7.40 19.68
CA GLU A 263 6.39 7.23 20.65
C GLU A 263 7.28 6.02 20.31
N CYS A 264 6.68 4.90 19.91
CA CYS A 264 7.45 3.74 19.44
C CYS A 264 8.16 4.06 18.12
N ALA A 265 7.50 4.76 17.19
CA ALA A 265 8.11 5.22 15.95
C ALA A 265 9.32 6.13 16.24
N ARG A 266 9.19 7.05 17.21
CA ARG A 266 10.28 7.91 17.68
C ARG A 266 11.43 7.10 18.28
N SER A 267 11.14 6.09 19.10
CA SER A 267 12.17 5.21 19.68
C SER A 267 12.97 4.47 18.60
N VAL A 268 12.32 3.99 17.53
CA VAL A 268 13.01 3.39 16.37
C VAL A 268 13.91 4.42 15.69
N PHE A 269 13.38 5.62 15.42
CA PHE A 269 14.17 6.69 14.83
C PHE A 269 15.40 7.04 15.69
N ASP A 270 15.25 7.13 17.01
CA ASP A 270 16.33 7.53 17.92
C ASP A 270 17.48 6.53 17.98
N ARG A 271 17.19 5.23 17.84
CA ARG A 271 18.23 4.19 17.81
C ARG A 271 18.87 3.96 16.43
N THR A 272 18.26 4.44 15.34
CA THR A 272 18.87 4.36 14.00
C THR A 272 20.06 5.33 13.91
N LEU A 273 21.27 4.82 13.63
CA LEU A 273 22.49 5.63 13.56
C LEU A 273 22.60 6.42 12.26
N ASP A 274 22.59 5.73 11.12
CA ASP A 274 22.79 6.30 9.78
C ASP A 274 21.45 6.66 9.12
N ARG A 275 20.87 7.76 9.58
CA ARG A 275 19.55 8.22 9.12
C ARG A 275 19.66 8.93 7.78
N ASP A 276 19.23 8.26 6.72
CA ASP A 276 19.05 8.85 5.41
C ASP A 276 17.74 9.65 5.29
N VAL A 277 17.53 10.27 4.12
CA VAL A 277 16.30 11.03 3.82
C VAL A 277 15.02 10.22 4.05
N VAL A 278 15.05 8.89 3.89
CA VAL A 278 13.89 8.01 4.04
C VAL A 278 13.52 7.88 5.51
N VAL A 279 14.50 7.67 6.40
CA VAL A 279 14.27 7.59 7.86
C VAL A 279 13.76 8.93 8.42
N TRP A 280 14.36 10.05 8.01
CA TRP A 280 13.89 11.41 8.38
C TRP A 280 12.45 11.66 7.92
N SER A 281 12.17 11.36 6.65
CA SER A 281 10.84 11.58 6.08
C SER A 281 9.78 10.70 6.72
N ALA A 282 10.08 9.42 7.01
CA ALA A 282 9.16 8.50 7.67
C ALA A 282 8.71 9.03 9.04
N MET A 283 9.63 9.56 9.84
CA MET A 283 9.28 10.12 11.16
C MET A 283 8.51 11.45 11.05
N ILE A 284 8.85 12.31 10.09
CA ILE A 284 8.12 13.56 9.82
C ILE A 284 6.67 13.25 9.39
N VAL A 285 6.47 12.28 8.50
CA VAL A 285 5.13 11.78 8.12
C VAL A 285 4.41 11.18 9.32
N GLY A 286 5.10 10.40 10.15
CA GLY A 286 4.55 9.88 11.40
C GLY A 286 4.02 10.99 12.31
N TYR A 287 4.77 12.07 12.51
CA TYR A 287 4.26 13.24 13.25
C TYR A 287 3.08 13.91 12.55
N GLY A 288 3.08 13.98 11.21
CA GLY A 288 1.97 14.51 10.42
C GLY A 288 0.66 13.72 10.62
N LEU A 289 0.71 12.39 10.60
CA LEU A 289 -0.43 11.51 10.86
C LEU A 289 -1.04 11.73 12.25
N HIS A 290 -0.22 12.12 13.22
CA HIS A 290 -0.62 12.35 14.61
C HIS A 290 -0.92 13.83 14.93
N GLY A 291 -0.82 14.73 13.96
CA GLY A 291 -1.06 16.17 14.15
C GLY A 291 -0.04 16.86 15.05
N ARG A 292 1.20 16.35 15.10
CA ARG A 292 2.31 16.87 15.91
C ARG A 292 3.19 17.81 15.08
N ALA A 293 2.62 18.92 14.63
CA ALA A 293 3.29 19.83 13.70
C ALA A 293 4.57 20.47 14.25
N ARG A 294 4.61 20.79 15.55
CA ARG A 294 5.80 21.38 16.16
C ARG A 294 6.98 20.41 16.13
N GLU A 295 6.74 19.16 16.47
CA GLU A 295 7.74 18.09 16.41
C GLU A 295 8.18 17.82 14.97
N ALA A 296 7.25 17.76 14.00
CA ALA A 296 7.56 17.60 12.59
C ALA A 296 8.47 18.73 12.05
N ILE A 297 8.13 19.99 12.35
CA ILE A 297 8.90 21.17 11.91
C ILE A 297 10.27 21.21 12.59
N SER A 298 10.34 20.90 13.89
CA SER A 298 11.61 20.80 14.61
C SER A 298 12.53 19.74 14.00
N LEU A 299 11.96 18.58 13.65
CA LEU A 299 12.70 17.48 13.04
C LEU A 299 13.18 17.82 11.62
N TYR A 300 12.36 18.51 10.81
CA TYR A 300 12.81 19.05 9.51
C TYR A 300 13.97 20.03 9.64
N ARG A 301 13.94 20.95 10.62
CA ARG A 301 15.07 21.86 10.86
C ARG A 301 16.32 21.13 11.33
N ALA A 302 16.17 20.02 12.06
CA ALA A 302 17.31 19.17 12.43
C ALA A 302 17.87 18.41 11.22
N MET A 303 17.00 17.91 10.33
CA MET A 303 17.36 17.28 9.06
C MET A 303 18.19 18.22 8.17
N GLU A 304 17.73 19.46 7.98
CA GLU A 304 18.47 20.47 7.21
C GLU A 304 19.83 20.81 7.83
N ARG A 305 19.88 21.01 9.16
CA ARG A 305 21.15 21.27 9.88
C ARG A 305 22.13 20.09 9.80
N GLY A 306 21.61 18.87 9.68
CA GLY A 306 22.40 17.66 9.45
C GLY A 306 22.86 17.49 7.99
N GLY A 307 22.54 18.42 7.10
CA GLY A 307 22.92 18.35 5.68
C GLY A 307 22.12 17.35 4.86
N VAL A 308 21.03 16.79 5.41
CA VAL A 308 20.17 15.84 4.69
C VAL A 308 19.12 16.63 3.90
N GLN A 309 19.12 16.47 2.58
CA GLN A 309 18.19 17.19 1.71
C GLN A 309 16.77 16.61 1.83
N PRO A 310 15.74 17.44 2.04
CA PRO A 310 14.36 16.99 2.04
C PRO A 310 13.92 16.52 0.65
N ASN A 311 12.99 15.57 0.62
CA ASN A 311 12.34 15.09 -0.61
C ASN A 311 10.83 15.37 -0.57
N ASP A 312 10.12 14.92 -1.60
CA ASP A 312 8.67 15.05 -1.72
C ASP A 312 7.94 14.45 -0.50
N VAL A 313 8.36 13.26 -0.03
CA VAL A 313 7.78 12.63 1.15
C VAL A 313 7.97 13.48 2.42
N THR A 314 9.13 14.14 2.57
CA THR A 314 9.37 15.07 3.68
C THR A 314 8.34 16.22 3.70
N PHE A 315 8.13 16.86 2.54
CA PHE A 315 7.19 17.97 2.42
C PHE A 315 5.74 17.53 2.60
N LEU A 316 5.36 16.36 2.09
CA LEU A 316 4.04 15.79 2.37
C LEU A 316 3.79 15.65 3.88
N GLY A 317 4.75 15.11 4.63
CA GLY A 317 4.64 14.98 6.09
C GLY A 317 4.47 16.33 6.80
N LEU A 318 5.20 17.36 6.38
CA LEU A 318 5.08 18.72 6.92
C LEU A 318 3.73 19.35 6.62
N LEU A 319 3.24 19.21 5.38
CA LEU A 319 1.93 19.72 4.97
C LEU A 319 0.79 19.01 5.70
N MET A 320 0.88 17.68 5.87
CA MET A 320 -0.07 16.91 6.67
C MET A 320 -0.08 17.40 8.12
N ALA A 321 1.10 17.62 8.72
CA ALA A 321 1.19 18.10 10.09
C ALA A 321 0.57 19.50 10.23
N CYS A 322 0.90 20.43 9.34
CA CYS A 322 0.35 21.78 9.33
C CYS A 322 -1.17 21.76 9.12
N ASN A 323 -1.67 20.93 8.19
CA ASN A 323 -3.10 20.73 7.96
C ASN A 323 -3.80 20.19 9.22
N HIS A 324 -3.25 19.18 9.88
CA HIS A 324 -3.86 18.58 11.07
C HIS A 324 -3.76 19.43 12.34
N SER A 325 -2.88 20.44 12.37
CA SER A 325 -2.74 21.39 13.48
C SER A 325 -3.27 22.80 13.16
N GLY A 326 -3.79 23.04 11.96
CA GLY A 326 -4.30 24.35 11.53
C GLY A 326 -3.24 25.44 11.35
N LEU A 327 -1.98 25.06 11.10
CA LEU A 327 -0.87 25.99 10.87
C LEU A 327 -0.86 26.47 9.41
N VAL A 328 -1.80 27.34 9.05
CA VAL A 328 -2.02 27.79 7.66
C VAL A 328 -0.80 28.48 7.07
N ARG A 329 -0.17 29.38 7.84
CA ARG A 329 0.98 30.17 7.37
C ARG A 329 2.20 29.27 7.10
N GLU A 330 2.51 28.38 8.03
CA GLU A 330 3.61 27.44 7.93
C GLU A 330 3.36 26.44 6.79
N GLY A 331 2.16 25.88 6.68
CA GLY A 331 1.82 24.96 5.60
C GLY A 331 1.93 25.62 4.22
N TRP A 332 1.46 26.86 4.08
CA TRP A 332 1.63 27.64 2.84
C TRP A 332 3.12 27.92 2.54
N TRP A 333 3.91 28.24 3.57
CA TRP A 333 5.35 28.45 3.43
C TRP A 333 6.07 27.18 2.94
N PHE A 334 5.81 26.03 3.57
CA PHE A 334 6.40 24.76 3.16
C PHE A 334 6.02 24.36 1.73
N PHE A 335 4.77 24.59 1.34
CA PHE A 335 4.32 24.27 -0.02
C PHE A 335 5.10 25.06 -1.07
N ASN A 336 5.29 26.36 -0.87
CA ASN A 336 6.06 27.20 -1.78
C ASN A 336 7.55 26.85 -1.76
N ARG A 337 8.11 26.51 -0.60
CA ARG A 337 9.52 26.12 -0.44
C ARG A 337 9.89 24.82 -1.17
N MET A 338 8.92 24.00 -1.59
CA MET A 338 9.20 22.79 -2.38
C MET A 338 10.00 23.10 -3.66
N THR A 339 9.71 24.23 -4.31
CA THR A 339 10.41 24.64 -5.55
C THR A 339 11.86 25.05 -5.30
N ASP A 340 12.17 25.64 -4.13
CA ASP A 340 13.53 25.94 -3.70
C ASP A 340 14.39 24.67 -3.63
N HIS A 341 13.77 23.53 -3.28
CA HIS A 341 14.41 22.21 -3.27
C HIS A 341 14.28 21.46 -4.61
N LYS A 342 13.78 22.11 -5.66
CA LYS A 342 13.54 21.52 -6.99
C LYS A 342 12.55 20.34 -6.96
N ILE A 343 11.62 20.35 -6.03
CA ILE A 343 10.58 19.33 -5.88
C ILE A 343 9.30 19.86 -6.51
N ASN A 344 8.80 19.15 -7.51
CA ASN A 344 7.52 19.46 -8.14
C ASN A 344 6.37 18.89 -7.30
N PRO A 345 5.42 19.72 -6.82
CA PRO A 345 4.30 19.24 -6.03
C PRO A 345 3.46 18.20 -6.79
N GLN A 346 3.14 17.10 -6.10
CA GLN A 346 2.28 16.01 -6.59
C GLN A 346 0.84 16.14 -6.05
N GLN A 347 -0.09 15.32 -6.56
CA GLN A 347 -1.51 15.31 -6.16
C GLN A 347 -1.74 15.41 -4.64
N GLN A 348 -0.97 14.65 -3.86
CA GLN A 348 -1.10 14.60 -2.41
C GLN A 348 -0.69 15.91 -1.72
N HIS A 349 0.32 16.62 -2.25
CA HIS A 349 0.74 17.93 -1.73
C HIS A 349 -0.34 18.98 -1.97
N TYR A 350 -0.89 19.04 -3.19
CA TYR A 350 -2.01 19.93 -3.51
C TYR A 350 -3.22 19.63 -2.63
N ALA A 351 -3.60 18.36 -2.49
CA ALA A 351 -4.73 17.97 -1.66
C ALA A 351 -4.56 18.41 -0.19
N CYS A 352 -3.35 18.29 0.39
CA CYS A 352 -3.09 18.76 1.75
C CYS A 352 -3.24 20.29 1.89
N VAL A 353 -2.73 21.06 0.93
CA VAL A 353 -2.80 22.53 0.98
C VAL A 353 -4.21 23.05 0.73
N ILE A 354 -4.94 22.42 -0.18
CA ILE A 354 -6.34 22.75 -0.47
C ILE A 354 -7.22 22.43 0.74
N ASP A 355 -6.99 21.29 1.41
CA ASP A 355 -7.69 20.97 2.66
C ASP A 355 -7.32 21.98 3.76
N LEU A 356 -6.04 22.34 3.90
CA LEU A 356 -5.58 23.34 4.87
C LEU A 356 -6.23 24.72 4.65
N LEU A 357 -6.17 25.26 3.44
CA LEU A 357 -6.78 26.55 3.06
C LEU A 357 -8.30 26.49 3.18
N GLY A 358 -8.89 25.41 2.69
CA GLY A 358 -10.33 25.18 2.70
C GLY A 358 -10.90 25.09 4.12
N ARG A 359 -10.21 24.41 5.05
CA ARG A 359 -10.61 24.36 6.47
C ARG A 359 -10.51 25.71 7.17
N ALA A 360 -9.61 26.57 6.71
CA ALA A 360 -9.42 27.94 7.21
C ALA A 360 -10.38 28.96 6.57
N GLY A 361 -11.20 28.55 5.61
CA GLY A 361 -12.18 29.41 4.92
C GLY A 361 -11.63 30.16 3.72
N HIS A 362 -10.38 29.92 3.30
CA HIS A 362 -9.77 30.55 2.13
C HIS A 362 -10.15 29.81 0.83
N LEU A 363 -11.45 29.69 0.55
CA LEU A 363 -11.96 28.90 -0.60
C LEU A 363 -11.51 29.43 -1.96
N ASP A 364 -11.48 30.75 -2.14
CA ASP A 364 -11.04 31.36 -3.41
C ASP A 364 -9.58 31.06 -3.69
N GLN A 365 -8.73 31.17 -2.67
CA GLN A 365 -7.31 30.81 -2.78
C GLN A 365 -7.14 29.32 -3.02
N ALA A 366 -7.92 28.46 -2.34
CA ALA A 366 -7.88 27.02 -2.56
C ALA A 366 -8.27 26.65 -4.01
N TYR A 367 -9.27 27.33 -4.57
CA TYR A 367 -9.68 27.15 -5.97
C TYR A 367 -8.62 27.68 -6.95
N GLU A 368 -8.01 28.82 -6.66
CA GLU A 368 -6.93 29.37 -7.49
C GLU A 368 -5.73 28.41 -7.56
N VAL A 369 -5.36 27.80 -6.44
CA VAL A 369 -4.32 26.76 -6.40
C VAL A 369 -4.65 25.61 -7.35
N ILE A 370 -5.90 25.15 -7.40
CA ILE A 370 -6.34 24.09 -8.31
C ILE A 370 -6.20 24.54 -9.77
N ARG A 371 -6.62 25.77 -10.07
CA ARG A 371 -6.58 26.33 -11.42
C ARG A 371 -5.15 26.46 -11.95
N CYS A 372 -4.19 26.73 -11.07
CA CYS A 372 -2.77 26.85 -11.39
C CYS A 372 -2.00 25.52 -11.36
N MET A 373 -2.65 24.38 -11.09
CA MET A 373 -1.96 23.08 -11.06
C MET A 373 -1.36 22.75 -12.45
N PRO A 374 -0.07 22.38 -12.53
CA PRO A 374 0.55 21.92 -13.79
C PRO A 374 0.15 20.48 -14.15
N ILE A 375 -0.64 19.82 -13.28
CA ILE A 375 -1.12 18.45 -13.44
C ILE A 375 -2.64 18.43 -13.31
N GLN A 376 -3.30 17.51 -14.01
CA GLN A 376 -4.75 17.37 -13.95
C GLN A 376 -5.21 17.05 -12.52
N PRO A 377 -6.12 17.82 -11.88
CA PRO A 377 -6.49 17.58 -10.49
C PRO A 377 -7.22 16.25 -10.31
N GLY A 378 -6.78 15.45 -9.33
CA GLY A 378 -7.34 14.12 -9.02
C GLY A 378 -8.48 14.14 -8.00
N VAL A 379 -8.95 12.94 -7.64
CA VAL A 379 -10.05 12.72 -6.69
C VAL A 379 -9.80 13.35 -5.32
N THR A 380 -8.58 13.24 -4.78
CA THR A 380 -8.23 13.77 -3.46
C THR A 380 -8.28 15.29 -3.41
N VAL A 381 -7.90 15.96 -4.49
CA VAL A 381 -7.90 17.42 -4.62
C VAL A 381 -9.32 17.98 -4.63
N TRP A 382 -10.18 17.45 -5.53
CA TRP A 382 -11.57 17.90 -5.59
C TRP A 382 -12.36 17.50 -4.34
N GLY A 383 -12.06 16.33 -3.75
CA GLY A 383 -12.66 15.89 -2.48
C GLY A 383 -12.33 16.82 -1.32
N ALA A 384 -11.09 17.33 -1.24
CA ALA A 384 -10.70 18.33 -0.25
C ALA A 384 -11.50 19.64 -0.43
N LEU A 385 -11.63 20.12 -1.67
CA LEU A 385 -12.41 21.34 -1.96
C LEU A 385 -13.90 21.15 -1.63
N LEU A 386 -14.51 20.02 -2.00
CA LEU A 386 -15.91 19.72 -1.69
C LEU A 386 -16.15 19.66 -0.17
N SER A 387 -15.23 19.04 0.58
CA SER A 387 -15.27 19.01 2.04
C SER A 387 -15.20 20.42 2.65
N ALA A 388 -14.37 21.30 2.11
CA ALA A 388 -14.26 22.69 2.53
C ALA A 388 -15.54 23.49 2.20
N CYS A 389 -16.09 23.32 0.99
CA CYS A 389 -17.35 23.96 0.58
C CYS A 389 -18.50 23.55 1.51
N LYS A 390 -18.58 22.27 1.90
CA LYS A 390 -19.54 21.78 2.90
C LYS A 390 -19.41 22.52 4.23
N LYS A 391 -18.17 22.66 4.75
CA LYS A 391 -17.91 23.34 6.03
C LYS A 391 -18.36 24.80 6.01
N HIS A 392 -18.14 25.49 4.88
CA HIS A 392 -18.45 26.91 4.72
C HIS A 392 -19.77 27.19 3.98
N ARG A 393 -20.59 26.15 3.73
CA ARG A 393 -21.88 26.22 3.03
C ARG A 393 -21.81 26.91 1.66
N HIS A 394 -20.69 26.77 0.95
CA HIS A 394 -20.49 27.38 -0.35
C HIS A 394 -21.02 26.46 -1.47
N VAL A 395 -22.33 26.51 -1.72
CA VAL A 395 -23.03 25.57 -2.60
C VAL A 395 -22.47 25.54 -4.03
N GLY A 396 -22.33 26.70 -4.71
CA GLY A 396 -21.95 26.73 -6.12
C GLY A 396 -20.58 26.09 -6.42
N LEU A 397 -19.55 26.46 -5.64
CA LEU A 397 -18.22 25.85 -5.77
C LEU A 397 -18.22 24.36 -5.39
N GLY A 398 -19.04 23.95 -4.41
CA GLY A 398 -19.18 22.55 -4.02
C GLY A 398 -19.84 21.70 -5.12
N GLU A 399 -20.86 22.22 -5.79
CA GLU A 399 -21.49 21.56 -6.95
C GLU A 399 -20.50 21.36 -8.09
N TYR A 400 -19.71 22.39 -8.38
CA TYR A 400 -18.64 22.31 -9.38
C TYR A 400 -17.61 21.23 -9.00
N ALA A 401 -17.11 21.24 -7.77
CA ALA A 401 -16.17 20.22 -7.28
C ALA A 401 -16.75 18.80 -7.37
N ALA A 402 -18.03 18.62 -7.01
CA ALA A 402 -18.71 17.34 -7.11
C ALA A 402 -18.88 16.86 -8.56
N GLN A 403 -19.16 17.78 -9.50
CA GLN A 403 -19.24 17.45 -10.91
C GLN A 403 -17.89 16.95 -11.45
N GLN A 404 -16.78 17.60 -11.06
CA GLN A 404 -15.44 17.13 -11.42
C GLN A 404 -15.19 15.72 -10.85
N LEU A 405 -15.55 15.48 -9.58
CA LEU A 405 -15.42 14.15 -8.95
C LEU A 405 -16.21 13.07 -9.70
N PHE A 406 -17.46 13.34 -10.08
CA PHE A 406 -18.28 12.36 -10.81
C PHE A 406 -17.76 12.09 -12.22
N SER A 407 -17.04 13.02 -12.83
CA SER A 407 -16.39 12.79 -14.12
C SER A 407 -15.19 11.85 -14.03
N ILE A 408 -14.50 11.84 -12.88
CA ILE A 408 -13.32 11.00 -12.63
C ILE A 408 -13.73 9.61 -12.13
N ASP A 409 -14.61 9.57 -11.12
CA ASP A 409 -15.12 8.34 -10.52
C ASP A 409 -16.63 8.46 -10.24
N PRO A 410 -17.47 8.00 -11.19
CA PRO A 410 -18.92 8.10 -11.06
C PRO A 410 -19.52 7.11 -10.04
N THR A 411 -18.72 6.15 -9.54
CA THR A 411 -19.15 5.06 -8.66
C THR A 411 -18.82 5.28 -7.19
N ASN A 412 -17.99 6.28 -6.88
CA ASN A 412 -17.62 6.59 -5.51
C ASN A 412 -18.80 7.16 -4.71
N THR A 413 -19.34 6.36 -3.79
CA THR A 413 -20.50 6.72 -2.98
C THR A 413 -20.21 7.87 -2.01
N GLY A 414 -18.96 8.00 -1.57
CA GLY A 414 -18.48 9.06 -0.68
C GLY A 414 -18.69 10.47 -1.25
N HIS A 415 -18.48 10.68 -2.55
CA HIS A 415 -18.67 11.99 -3.20
C HIS A 415 -20.14 12.41 -3.22
N TYR A 416 -21.06 11.48 -3.49
CA TYR A 416 -22.50 11.75 -3.42
C TYR A 416 -22.94 12.09 -2.00
N VAL A 417 -22.45 11.34 -1.01
CA VAL A 417 -22.73 11.61 0.40
C VAL A 417 -22.19 12.99 0.81
N GLN A 418 -21.00 13.38 0.35
CA GLN A 418 -20.45 14.72 0.63
C GLN A 418 -21.29 15.85 0.00
N LEU A 419 -21.72 15.71 -1.25
CA LEU A 419 -22.60 16.69 -1.90
C LEU A 419 -23.97 16.76 -1.22
N SER A 420 -24.56 15.62 -0.89
CA SER A 420 -25.82 15.54 -0.12
C SER A 420 -25.68 16.25 1.23
N ASN A 421 -24.58 16.04 1.95
CA ASN A 421 -24.31 16.73 3.21
C ASN A 421 -24.09 18.25 3.04
N LEU A 422 -23.52 18.70 1.92
CA LEU A 422 -23.42 20.14 1.61
C LEU A 422 -24.81 20.75 1.43
N TYR A 423 -25.70 20.10 0.66
CA TYR A 423 -27.07 20.58 0.51
C TYR A 423 -27.84 20.58 1.84
N ALA A 424 -27.69 19.53 2.66
CA ALA A 424 -28.29 19.48 3.98
C ALA A 424 -27.79 20.63 4.88
N ALA A 425 -26.48 20.90 4.89
CA ALA A 425 -25.90 22.02 5.62
C ALA A 425 -26.39 23.40 5.12
N ALA A 426 -26.75 23.51 3.84
CA ALA A 426 -27.37 24.68 3.23
C ALA A 426 -28.91 24.69 3.31
N ARG A 427 -29.54 23.68 3.94
CA ARG A 427 -30.99 23.49 4.07
C ARG A 427 -31.73 23.34 2.72
N LEU A 428 -31.07 22.78 1.72
CA LEU A 428 -31.60 22.51 0.37
C LEU A 428 -32.07 21.05 0.25
N TRP A 429 -33.21 20.73 0.88
CA TRP A 429 -33.68 19.35 1.02
C TRP A 429 -34.13 18.68 -0.29
N ASP A 430 -34.70 19.45 -1.22
CA ASP A 430 -35.07 18.92 -2.53
C ASP A 430 -33.84 18.36 -3.27
N ARG A 431 -32.72 19.09 -3.21
CA ARG A 431 -31.44 18.64 -3.77
C ARG A 431 -30.84 17.45 -3.03
N VAL A 432 -31.09 17.32 -1.71
CA VAL A 432 -30.73 16.10 -0.96
C VAL A 432 -31.47 14.89 -1.51
N ALA A 433 -32.77 15.02 -1.77
CA ALA A 433 -33.60 13.96 -2.34
C ALA A 433 -33.13 13.58 -3.76
N GLU A 434 -32.81 14.57 -4.61
CA GLU A 434 -32.25 14.35 -5.95
C GLU A 434 -30.96 13.52 -5.92
N VAL A 435 -30.02 13.85 -5.02
CA VAL A 435 -28.76 13.11 -4.89
C VAL A 435 -29.02 11.66 -4.44
N ARG A 436 -29.94 11.45 -3.50
CA ARG A 436 -30.32 10.10 -3.03
C ARG A 436 -30.96 9.27 -4.15
N LEU A 437 -31.82 9.89 -4.97
CA LEU A 437 -32.42 9.24 -6.13
C LEU A 437 -31.35 8.82 -7.13
N ARG A 438 -30.42 9.72 -7.47
CA ARG A 438 -29.30 9.45 -8.38
C ARG A 438 -28.39 8.31 -7.88
N MET A 439 -28.16 8.22 -6.56
CA MET A 439 -27.43 7.09 -5.96
C MET A 439 -28.20 5.78 -6.16
N LYS A 440 -29.51 5.77 -5.91
CA LYS A 440 -30.37 4.59 -6.06
C LYS A 440 -30.43 4.11 -7.51
N GLU A 441 -30.58 5.01 -8.48
CA GLU A 441 -30.58 4.69 -9.92
C GLU A 441 -29.28 4.03 -10.37
N LYS A 442 -28.15 4.37 -9.74
CA LYS A 442 -26.83 3.79 -10.01
C LYS A 442 -26.52 2.55 -9.17
N GLY A 443 -27.46 2.10 -8.31
CA GLY A 443 -27.24 0.97 -7.39
C GLY A 443 -26.19 1.26 -6.30
N LEU A 444 -25.95 2.52 -5.99
CA LEU A 444 -24.96 2.95 -4.99
C LEU A 444 -25.58 3.00 -3.60
N SER A 445 -24.91 2.39 -2.62
CA SER A 445 -25.31 2.43 -1.20
C SER A 445 -24.25 3.14 -0.35
N LYS A 446 -24.69 3.76 0.74
CA LYS A 446 -23.79 4.42 1.69
C LYS A 446 -22.99 3.37 2.46
N ASP A 447 -21.70 3.62 2.63
CA ASP A 447 -20.86 2.79 3.50
C ASP A 447 -21.35 2.82 4.96
N VAL A 448 -21.39 1.65 5.58
CA VAL A 448 -21.76 1.52 6.99
C VAL A 448 -20.54 1.87 7.86
N GLY A 449 -20.74 2.73 8.85
CA GLY A 449 -19.71 3.10 9.80
C GLY A 449 -19.34 1.93 10.71
N CYS A 450 -18.11 1.46 10.60
CA CYS A 450 -17.56 0.37 11.40
C CYS A 450 -16.36 0.88 12.19
N SER A 451 -16.27 0.46 13.44
CA SER A 451 -15.15 0.77 14.31
C SER A 451 -14.52 -0.51 14.82
N TRP A 452 -13.20 -0.53 14.92
CA TRP A 452 -12.43 -1.67 15.38
C TRP A 452 -11.67 -1.28 16.64
N VAL A 453 -11.55 -2.20 17.58
CA VAL A 453 -10.72 -2.04 18.76
C VAL A 453 -9.87 -3.29 18.95
N GLU A 454 -8.60 -3.08 19.24
CA GLU A 454 -7.66 -4.15 19.52
C GLU A 454 -7.66 -4.48 21.01
N VAL A 455 -7.94 -5.73 21.36
CA VAL A 455 -7.84 -6.25 22.72
C VAL A 455 -7.08 -7.58 22.70
N ARG A 456 -5.92 -7.64 23.39
CA ARG A 456 -5.08 -8.85 23.50
C ARG A 456 -4.76 -9.48 22.13
N GLY A 457 -4.29 -8.65 21.19
CA GLY A 457 -3.89 -9.07 19.84
C GLY A 457 -5.03 -9.45 18.90
N ARG A 458 -6.29 -9.26 19.33
CA ARG A 458 -7.48 -9.51 18.50
C ARG A 458 -8.17 -8.20 18.16
N LEU A 459 -8.40 -7.99 16.87
CA LEU A 459 -9.14 -6.87 16.34
C LEU A 459 -10.63 -7.23 16.29
N GLU A 460 -11.44 -6.61 17.13
CA GLU A 460 -12.89 -6.82 17.17
C GLU A 460 -13.60 -5.69 16.43
N ALA A 461 -14.57 -6.03 15.59
CA ALA A 461 -15.29 -5.09 14.73
C ALA A 461 -16.69 -4.82 15.29
N PHE A 462 -17.09 -3.54 15.31
CA PHE A 462 -18.38 -3.12 15.82
C PHE A 462 -19.11 -2.28 14.78
N ARG A 463 -20.39 -2.60 14.59
CA ARG A 463 -21.32 -1.88 13.71
C ARG A 463 -22.58 -1.53 14.49
N VAL A 464 -23.21 -0.43 14.12
CA VAL A 464 -24.48 -0.01 14.71
C VAL A 464 -25.53 -1.08 14.47
N GLY A 465 -26.23 -1.50 15.53
CA GLY A 465 -27.29 -2.52 15.47
C GLY A 465 -26.81 -3.97 15.42
N ASP A 466 -25.50 -4.23 15.40
CA ASP A 466 -24.97 -5.59 15.45
C ASP A 466 -25.03 -6.15 16.88
N LYS A 467 -25.80 -7.22 17.06
CA LYS A 467 -25.99 -7.91 18.34
C LYS A 467 -25.30 -9.29 18.39
N SER A 468 -24.48 -9.62 17.38
CA SER A 468 -23.88 -10.95 17.25
C SER A 468 -22.71 -11.20 18.21
N HIS A 469 -22.15 -10.16 18.81
CA HIS A 469 -20.97 -10.29 19.66
C HIS A 469 -21.28 -11.08 20.96
N PRO A 470 -20.47 -12.09 21.36
CA PRO A 470 -20.78 -12.95 22.51
C PRO A 470 -20.95 -12.24 23.86
N ARG A 471 -20.36 -11.05 23.99
CA ARG A 471 -20.44 -10.19 25.18
C ARG A 471 -21.38 -8.97 24.98
N TYR A 472 -22.33 -9.05 24.06
CA TYR A 472 -23.21 -7.94 23.69
C TYR A 472 -23.87 -7.27 24.92
N GLU A 473 -24.48 -8.04 25.81
CA GLU A 473 -25.18 -7.50 27.00
C GLU A 473 -24.25 -6.76 27.98
N GLU A 474 -22.98 -7.15 28.05
CA GLU A 474 -21.98 -6.48 28.88
C GLU A 474 -21.53 -5.16 28.24
N ILE A 475 -21.37 -5.16 26.91
CA ILE A 475 -21.04 -3.97 26.14
C ILE A 475 -22.19 -2.96 26.19
N GLU A 476 -23.43 -3.40 26.01
CA GLU A 476 -24.62 -2.56 26.04
C GLU A 476 -24.77 -1.86 27.39
N ARG A 477 -24.66 -2.59 28.51
CA ARG A 477 -24.63 -2.00 29.86
C ARG A 477 -23.51 -0.98 30.04
N GLN A 478 -22.33 -1.24 29.45
CA GLN A 478 -21.23 -0.28 29.52
C GLN A 478 -21.50 0.96 28.67
N VAL A 479 -22.11 0.83 27.50
CA VAL A 479 -22.56 1.98 26.68
C VAL A 479 -23.55 2.82 27.48
N GLU A 480 -24.57 2.21 28.09
CA GLU A 480 -25.53 2.92 28.94
C GLU A 480 -24.86 3.65 30.11
N TRP A 481 -23.88 3.02 30.76
CA TRP A 481 -23.10 3.67 31.81
C TRP A 481 -22.34 4.89 31.29
N ILE A 482 -21.70 4.78 30.12
CA ILE A 482 -21.00 5.91 29.47
C ILE A 482 -21.98 7.05 29.20
N GLU A 483 -23.14 6.76 28.63
CA GLU A 483 -24.15 7.77 28.29
C GLU A 483 -24.68 8.49 29.53
N ASN A 484 -24.97 7.74 30.60
CA ASN A 484 -25.40 8.33 31.87
C ASN A 484 -24.32 9.25 32.46
N LYS A 485 -23.05 8.88 32.35
CA LYS A 485 -21.93 9.74 32.78
C LYS A 485 -21.75 10.96 31.90
N LEU A 486 -21.94 10.84 30.59
CA LEU A 486 -21.93 11.97 29.65
C LEU A 486 -23.04 12.97 30.01
N LYS A 487 -24.28 12.50 30.16
CA LYS A 487 -25.42 13.34 30.58
C LYS A 487 -25.17 14.02 31.92
N GLY A 488 -24.68 13.27 32.92
CA GLY A 488 -24.34 13.79 34.24
C GLY A 488 -23.20 14.83 34.24
N SER A 489 -22.36 14.85 33.20
CA SER A 489 -21.30 15.84 33.02
C SER A 489 -21.74 17.13 32.31
N GLY A 490 -23.01 17.21 31.88
CA GLY A 490 -23.53 18.32 31.09
C GLY A 490 -23.17 18.28 29.60
N PHE A 491 -22.75 17.12 29.08
CA PHE A 491 -22.49 16.95 27.65
C PHE A 491 -23.80 17.06 26.85
N VAL A 492 -23.82 17.95 25.85
CA VAL A 492 -24.94 18.13 24.93
C VAL A 492 -24.48 17.76 23.52
N ALA A 493 -25.20 16.84 22.88
CA ALA A 493 -24.90 16.46 21.51
C ALA A 493 -25.25 17.61 20.53
N TYR A 494 -24.40 17.82 19.53
CA TYR A 494 -24.70 18.74 18.43
C TYR A 494 -25.82 18.16 17.57
N LYS A 495 -26.96 18.87 17.55
CA LYS A 495 -28.09 18.62 16.65
C LYS A 495 -27.87 19.45 15.38
N ASP A 496 -27.20 18.90 14.36
CA ASP A 496 -27.05 19.57 13.06
C ASP A 496 -27.61 18.69 11.92
N ALA A 497 -27.99 19.36 10.82
CA ALA A 497 -28.93 19.05 9.71
C ALA A 497 -29.12 17.63 9.12
N SER A 498 -28.72 16.53 9.77
CA SER A 498 -28.92 15.15 9.26
C SER A 498 -30.02 14.35 9.97
N LEU A 499 -30.67 14.93 10.99
CA LEU A 499 -31.56 14.20 11.91
C LEU A 499 -33.02 14.68 11.88
N HIS A 500 -33.44 15.53 10.92
CA HIS A 500 -34.78 16.13 10.96
C HIS A 500 -35.94 15.16 10.64
N ASP A 501 -35.65 13.95 10.16
CA ASP A 501 -36.66 12.88 9.96
C ASP A 501 -36.87 12.04 11.25
N LEU A 502 -36.12 12.30 12.32
CA LEU A 502 -36.21 11.60 13.60
C LEU A 502 -36.64 12.59 14.68
N ASN A 503 -37.48 12.14 15.62
CA ASN A 503 -37.77 12.93 16.82
C ASN A 503 -36.51 13.08 17.70
N ASP A 504 -36.52 14.03 18.64
CA ASP A 504 -35.35 14.36 19.47
C ASP A 504 -34.79 13.15 20.25
N GLU A 505 -35.65 12.20 20.63
CA GLU A 505 -35.29 10.98 21.35
C GLU A 505 -34.63 9.94 20.40
N GLU A 506 -35.19 9.70 19.21
CA GLU A 506 -34.63 8.79 18.19
C GLU A 506 -33.30 9.31 17.62
N ALA A 507 -33.17 10.63 17.50
CA ALA A 507 -31.93 11.28 17.06
C ALA A 507 -30.80 11.12 18.09
N GLU A 508 -31.10 11.21 19.38
CA GLU A 508 -30.15 10.97 20.47
C GLU A 508 -29.79 9.49 20.61
N GLU A 509 -30.76 8.57 20.50
CA GLU A 509 -30.54 7.12 20.53
C GLU A 509 -29.66 6.62 19.35
N THR A 510 -29.82 7.24 18.18
CA THR A 510 -28.98 6.97 16.99
C THR A 510 -27.52 7.43 17.21
N LEU A 511 -27.30 8.52 17.95
CA LEU A 511 -25.95 9.03 18.25
C LEU A 511 -25.22 8.21 19.33
N CYS A 512 -25.98 7.66 20.28
CA CYS A 512 -25.48 6.76 21.34
C CYS A 512 -25.00 5.41 20.81
N SER A 513 -25.59 4.94 19.70
CA SER A 513 -25.29 3.65 19.10
C SER A 513 -24.18 3.68 18.05
N HIS A 514 -23.51 4.82 17.86
CA HIS A 514 -22.36 4.91 16.94
C HIS A 514 -21.27 3.91 17.27
N SER A 515 -20.68 3.29 16.24
CA SER A 515 -19.73 2.19 16.40
C SER A 515 -18.49 2.55 17.23
N GLU A 516 -18.07 3.82 17.26
CA GLU A 516 -16.98 4.29 18.13
C GLU A 516 -17.32 4.10 19.61
N ARG A 517 -18.55 4.42 20.02
CA ARG A 517 -18.97 4.34 21.42
C ARG A 517 -19.03 2.89 21.89
N ILE A 518 -19.53 2.01 21.03
CA ILE A 518 -19.55 0.55 21.25
C ILE A 518 -18.11 0.01 21.37
N ALA A 519 -17.20 0.43 20.48
CA ALA A 519 -15.81 0.03 20.52
C ALA A 519 -15.09 0.53 21.80
N ILE A 520 -15.34 1.78 22.22
CA ILE A 520 -14.83 2.30 23.51
C ILE A 520 -15.36 1.45 24.66
N ALA A 521 -16.68 1.19 24.70
CA ALA A 521 -17.32 0.42 25.75
C ALA A 521 -16.70 -0.98 25.86
N TYR A 522 -16.60 -1.71 24.74
CA TYR A 522 -15.93 -3.01 24.72
C TYR A 522 -14.47 -2.92 25.19
N GLY A 523 -13.72 -1.90 24.76
CA GLY A 523 -12.36 -1.67 25.20
C GLY A 523 -12.24 -1.47 26.71
N LEU A 524 -13.15 -0.71 27.32
CA LEU A 524 -13.19 -0.47 28.77
C LEU A 524 -13.47 -1.74 29.57
N VAL A 525 -14.44 -2.55 29.12
CA VAL A 525 -14.82 -3.80 29.79
C VAL A 525 -13.73 -4.85 29.64
N SER A 526 -13.01 -4.84 28.52
CA SER A 526 -12.08 -5.93 28.17
C SER A 526 -10.62 -5.67 28.55
N THR A 527 -10.30 -4.49 29.08
CA THR A 527 -8.91 -4.11 29.42
C THR A 527 -8.78 -3.49 30.82
N PRO A 528 -7.66 -3.74 31.52
CA PRO A 528 -7.40 -3.17 32.84
C PRO A 528 -7.40 -1.63 32.84
N GLN A 529 -7.69 -1.03 33.99
CA GLN A 529 -7.64 0.43 34.17
C GLN A 529 -6.25 0.99 33.80
N GLY A 530 -6.23 2.17 33.17
CA GLY A 530 -5.01 2.81 32.68
C GLY A 530 -4.53 2.34 31.30
N THR A 531 -5.10 1.25 30.75
CA THR A 531 -4.73 0.79 29.39
C THR A 531 -5.20 1.79 28.33
N THR A 532 -4.28 2.28 27.47
CA THR A 532 -4.63 3.10 26.31
C THR A 532 -5.49 2.32 25.33
N LEU A 533 -6.70 2.82 25.04
CA LEU A 533 -7.60 2.22 24.05
C LEU A 533 -7.22 2.69 22.65
N ARG A 534 -7.13 1.78 21.69
CA ARG A 534 -6.85 2.09 20.28
C ARG A 534 -8.01 1.68 19.41
N ILE A 535 -8.61 2.65 18.74
CA ILE A 535 -9.82 2.48 17.94
C ILE A 535 -9.51 2.94 16.53
N THR A 536 -9.91 2.15 15.53
CA THR A 536 -9.85 2.54 14.13
C THR A 536 -11.25 2.65 13.57
N LYS A 537 -11.52 3.67 12.75
CA LYS A 537 -12.81 3.88 12.08
C LYS A 537 -12.60 3.96 10.57
N ASN A 538 -13.47 3.30 9.80
CA ASN A 538 -13.42 3.32 8.34
C ASN A 538 -13.93 4.63 7.71
N LEU A 539 -14.58 5.48 8.50
CA LEU A 539 -15.11 6.79 8.10
C LEU A 539 -14.50 7.87 8.99
N ARG A 540 -14.58 9.13 8.56
CA ARG A 540 -14.23 10.27 9.41
C ARG A 540 -15.07 10.24 10.69
N ALA A 541 -14.45 10.54 11.84
CA ALA A 541 -15.18 10.65 13.10
C ALA A 541 -16.29 11.71 12.97
N CYS A 542 -17.46 11.50 13.59
CA CYS A 542 -18.50 12.54 13.60
C CYS A 542 -18.28 13.52 14.75
N VAL A 543 -18.88 14.71 14.66
CA VAL A 543 -18.67 15.79 15.65
C VAL A 543 -19.06 15.34 17.05
N ASN A 544 -20.17 14.62 17.16
CA ASN A 544 -20.68 14.09 18.42
C ASN A 544 -19.79 12.99 19.01
N CYS A 545 -19.26 12.08 18.20
CA CYS A 545 -18.33 11.05 18.68
C CYS A 545 -17.02 11.67 19.14
N HIS A 546 -16.43 12.57 18.37
CA HIS A 546 -15.20 13.26 18.76
C HIS A 546 -15.38 14.03 20.09
N ALA A 547 -16.46 14.81 20.21
CA ALA A 547 -16.75 15.56 21.43
C ALA A 547 -17.03 14.64 22.64
N ALA A 548 -17.80 13.55 22.44
CA ALA A 548 -18.04 12.56 23.48
C ALA A 548 -16.75 11.87 23.92
N THR A 549 -15.89 11.43 22.99
CA THR A 549 -14.64 10.74 23.32
C THR A 549 -13.70 11.62 24.16
N LYS A 550 -13.67 12.95 23.95
CA LYS A 550 -12.98 13.87 24.86
C LYS A 550 -13.47 13.70 26.29
N VAL A 551 -14.78 13.86 26.51
CA VAL A 551 -15.37 13.76 27.85
C VAL A 551 -15.18 12.35 28.44
N ILE A 552 -15.36 11.30 27.64
CA ILE A 552 -15.13 9.91 28.07
C ILE A 552 -13.70 9.72 28.55
N SER A 553 -12.69 10.21 27.81
CA SER A 553 -11.28 10.07 28.20
C SER A 553 -10.99 10.65 29.60
N LYS A 554 -11.66 11.76 29.95
CA LYS A 554 -11.60 12.38 31.28
C LYS A 554 -12.33 11.56 32.33
N LEU A 555 -13.54 11.08 32.01
CA LEU A 555 -14.38 10.33 32.95
C LEU A 555 -13.78 8.99 33.35
N VAL A 556 -13.11 8.32 32.43
CA VAL A 556 -12.52 6.99 32.65
C VAL A 556 -11.03 7.04 33.02
N CYS A 557 -10.44 8.24 33.02
CA CYS A 557 -9.00 8.46 33.25
C CYS A 557 -8.11 7.58 32.36
N ARG A 558 -8.40 7.52 31.06
CA ARG A 558 -7.58 6.77 30.08
C ARG A 558 -7.34 7.59 28.83
N GLU A 559 -6.17 7.37 28.23
CA GLU A 559 -5.94 7.81 26.86
C GLU A 559 -6.74 6.93 25.89
N ILE A 560 -7.45 7.57 24.96
CA ILE A 560 -8.15 6.91 23.86
C ILE A 560 -7.55 7.45 22.58
N VAL A 561 -6.97 6.57 21.77
CA VAL A 561 -6.42 6.92 20.46
C VAL A 561 -7.40 6.45 19.41
N VAL A 562 -7.95 7.39 18.63
CA VAL A 562 -8.87 7.08 17.53
C VAL A 562 -8.20 7.43 16.21
N ARG A 563 -8.04 6.43 15.33
CA ARG A 563 -7.65 6.60 13.94
C ARG A 563 -8.92 6.74 13.09
N ASP A 564 -9.09 7.87 12.43
CA ASP A 564 -10.07 7.99 11.35
C ASP A 564 -9.40 7.80 9.98
N THR A 565 -10.11 8.07 8.88
CA THR A 565 -9.57 7.87 7.53
C THR A 565 -8.32 8.70 7.23
N ASN A 566 -8.08 9.80 7.97
CA ASN A 566 -7.10 10.81 7.62
C ASN A 566 -6.03 11.03 8.70
N ARG A 567 -6.33 10.76 9.98
CA ARG A 567 -5.42 11.07 11.10
C ARG A 567 -5.68 10.26 12.36
N PHE A 568 -4.74 10.38 13.30
CA PHE A 568 -4.93 10.00 14.69
C PHE A 568 -5.40 11.18 15.54
N HIS A 569 -6.29 10.87 16.47
CA HIS A 569 -6.79 11.73 17.53
C HIS A 569 -6.40 11.10 18.86
N HIS A 570 -5.61 11.81 19.67
CA HIS A 570 -5.27 11.37 21.03
C HIS A 570 -6.16 12.12 22.01
N PHE A 571 -7.11 11.41 22.61
CA PHE A 571 -8.00 11.93 23.63
C PHE A 571 -7.44 11.60 25.00
N LYS A 572 -7.10 12.64 25.78
CA LYS A 572 -6.58 12.50 27.13
C LYS A 572 -7.06 13.67 27.98
N ASP A 573 -7.55 13.37 29.18
CA ASP A 573 -7.97 14.36 30.19
C ASP A 573 -8.99 15.41 29.67
N GLY A 574 -9.83 15.02 28.71
CA GLY A 574 -10.85 15.92 28.13
C GLY A 574 -10.39 16.71 26.91
N VAL A 575 -9.15 16.52 26.47
CA VAL A 575 -8.54 17.25 25.34
C VAL A 575 -8.22 16.27 24.22
N CYS A 576 -8.33 16.74 22.98
CA CYS A 576 -7.85 16.00 21.80
C CYS A 576 -6.58 16.65 21.24
N SER A 577 -5.63 15.84 20.76
CA SER A 577 -4.41 16.33 20.08
C SER A 577 -4.67 17.23 18.85
N CYS A 578 -5.89 17.23 18.30
CA CYS A 578 -6.26 18.11 17.19
C CYS A 578 -6.56 19.56 17.63
N GLY A 579 -6.69 19.86 18.92
CA GLY A 579 -7.08 21.19 19.40
C GLY A 579 -8.44 21.66 18.87
N ASP A 580 -9.36 20.72 18.61
CA ASP A 580 -10.65 20.93 17.94
C ASP A 580 -10.58 21.44 16.49
N TYR A 581 -9.38 21.40 15.88
CA TYR A 581 -9.16 21.64 14.46
C TYR A 581 -9.13 20.31 13.70
N TRP A 582 -10.28 19.83 13.21
CA TRP A 582 -10.31 18.53 12.52
C TRP A 582 -11.32 18.36 11.39
#